data_AF-A0A1M7L2N7-F1
#
_entry.id   AF-A0A1M7L2N7-F1
#
_cell.length_a   1.000
_cell.length_b   1.000
_cell.length_c   1.000
_cell.angle_alpha   90.00
_cell.angle_beta   90.00
_cell.angle_gamma   90.00
#
_symmetry.space_group_name_H-M   'P 1'
#
loop_
_entity.id
_entity.type
_entity.pdbx_description
1 polymer ?
#
loop_
_entity_poly.entity_id
_entity_poly.type
_entity_poly.pdbx_seq_one_letter_code
_entity_poly.pdbx_strand_id
1 'polypeptide(L)'
;MNLKTLHYIRKKAELQDLFRSQYSEGYIRKEINKILNETRKNSTPGSRLFAKMISTQELIIFIYRNGKPDGHILSDELKSLLQEYREEQLKTKQLQNQL
;
A
#
# COMPACT_ATOMS: atom_id res chain seq x y z
N MET A 1 -19.29 13.91 8.95
CA MET A 1 -18.99 12.46 9.08
C MET A 1 -17.88 12.30 10.11
N ASN A 2 -18.03 11.42 11.09
CA ASN A 2 -16.94 11.09 12.00
C ASN A 2 -15.94 10.20 11.27
N LEU A 3 -14.73 10.71 11.04
CA LEU A 3 -13.65 9.96 10.40
C LEU A 3 -13.08 8.93 11.38
N LYS A 4 -12.81 7.72 10.89
CA LYS A 4 -12.15 6.68 11.68
C LYS A 4 -10.64 6.77 11.51
N THR A 5 -9.89 6.58 12.59
CA THR A 5 -8.43 6.45 12.52
C THR A 5 -8.08 5.06 12.01
N LEU A 6 -7.41 5.00 10.86
CA LEU A 6 -6.86 3.78 10.31
C LEU A 6 -5.52 3.49 11.00
N HIS A 7 -5.43 2.29 11.57
CA HIS A 7 -4.19 1.71 12.07
C HIS A 7 -3.67 0.67 11.08
N TYR A 8 -2.73 -0.17 11.51
CA TYR A 8 -2.22 -1.27 10.71
C TYR A 8 -3.29 -2.27 10.32
N ILE A 9 -3.25 -2.67 9.05
CA ILE A 9 -3.90 -3.88 8.56
C ILE A 9 -2.85 -4.84 8.04
N ARG A 10 -3.15 -6.13 8.11
CA ARG A 10 -2.16 -7.19 7.81
C ARG A 10 -2.66 -8.17 6.77
N LYS A 11 -3.93 -8.12 6.37
CA LYS A 11 -4.53 -9.06 5.42
C LYS A 11 -5.00 -8.36 4.14
N LYS A 12 -4.92 -9.07 3.01
CA LYS A 12 -5.49 -8.60 1.74
C LYS A 12 -7.01 -8.37 1.83
N ALA A 13 -7.72 -9.21 2.58
CA ALA A 13 -9.17 -9.07 2.77
C ALA A 13 -9.51 -7.75 3.48
N GLU A 14 -8.77 -7.39 4.53
CA GLU A 14 -8.94 -6.12 5.24
C GLU A 14 -8.70 -4.92 4.32
N LEU A 15 -7.67 -5.00 3.46
CA LEU A 15 -7.40 -3.96 2.45
C LEU A 15 -8.54 -3.85 1.44
N GLN A 16 -9.09 -4.97 1.00
CA GLN A 16 -10.23 -4.99 0.08
C GLN A 16 -11.46 -4.34 0.71
N ASP A 17 -11.82 -4.74 1.93
CA ASP A 17 -12.96 -4.17 2.64
C ASP A 17 -12.81 -2.67 2.87
N LEU A 18 -11.59 -2.22 3.18
CA LEU A 18 -11.27 -0.82 3.45
C LEU A 18 -11.45 0.08 2.22
N PHE A 19 -11.20 -0.45 1.01
CA PHE A 19 -11.22 0.30 -0.24
C PHE A 19 -12.39 -0.08 -1.17
N ARG A 20 -13.28 -0.98 -0.76
CA ARG A 20 -14.37 -1.51 -1.60
C ARG A 20 -15.34 -0.44 -2.12
N SER A 21 -15.45 0.68 -1.42
CA SER A 21 -16.30 1.81 -1.85
C SER A 21 -15.63 2.68 -2.91
N GLN A 22 -14.30 2.62 -3.02
CA GLN A 22 -13.50 3.44 -3.93
C GLN A 22 -13.08 2.68 -5.19
N TYR A 23 -12.82 1.37 -5.06
CA TYR A 23 -12.28 0.56 -6.13
C TYR A 23 -12.97 -0.80 -6.22
N SER A 24 -13.02 -1.37 -7.42
CA SER A 24 -13.48 -2.74 -7.61
C SER A 24 -12.52 -3.74 -6.98
N GLU A 25 -13.04 -4.89 -6.53
CA GLU A 25 -12.21 -5.96 -5.95
C GLU A 25 -11.11 -6.41 -6.92
N GLY A 26 -11.44 -6.50 -8.21
CA GLY A 26 -10.48 -6.86 -9.27
C GLY A 26 -9.32 -5.87 -9.37
N TYR A 27 -9.59 -4.57 -9.22
CA TYR A 27 -8.55 -3.54 -9.21
C TYR A 27 -7.65 -3.68 -7.97
N ILE A 28 -8.24 -3.75 -6.78
CA ILE A 28 -7.48 -3.86 -5.52
C ILE A 28 -6.59 -5.11 -5.56
N ARG A 29 -7.13 -6.24 -6.02
CA ARG A 29 -6.39 -7.50 -6.18
C ARG A 29 -5.23 -7.36 -7.17
N LYS A 30 -5.45 -6.72 -8.31
CA LYS A 30 -4.40 -6.49 -9.31
C LYS A 30 -3.29 -5.62 -8.75
N GLU A 31 -3.64 -4.51 -8.09
CA GLU A 31 -2.65 -3.57 -7.57
C GLU A 31 -1.84 -4.16 -6.41
N ILE A 32 -2.49 -4.86 -5.45
CA ILE A 32 -1.72 -5.50 -4.37
C ILE A 32 -0.78 -6.58 -4.89
N ASN A 33 -1.19 -7.35 -5.91
CA ASN A 33 -0.32 -8.34 -6.53
C ASN A 33 0.86 -7.69 -7.28
N LYS A 34 0.64 -6.54 -7.93
CA LYS A 34 1.71 -5.75 -8.54
C LYS A 34 2.72 -5.31 -7.48
N ILE A 35 2.26 -4.75 -6.36
CA ILE A 35 3.12 -4.34 -5.24
C ILE A 35 3.91 -5.53 -4.68
N LEU A 36 3.26 -6.68 -4.46
CA LEU A 36 3.95 -7.89 -3.98
C LEU A 36 5.05 -8.37 -4.94
N ASN A 37 4.84 -8.21 -6.24
CA ASN A 37 5.85 -8.54 -7.24
C ASN A 37 7.05 -7.60 -7.18
N GLU A 38 6.84 -6.33 -6.84
CA GLU A 38 7.89 -5.32 -6.69
C GLU A 38 8.67 -5.47 -5.39
N THR A 39 7.98 -5.76 -4.28
CA THR A 39 8.57 -5.78 -2.92
C THR A 39 9.18 -7.13 -2.55
N ARG A 40 8.58 -8.25 -2.96
CA ARG A 40 9.00 -9.60 -2.55
C ARG A 40 9.82 -10.32 -3.63
N LYS A 41 10.85 -9.66 -4.16
CA LYS A 41 11.66 -10.18 -5.28
C LYS A 41 12.29 -11.55 -5.00
N ASN A 42 12.60 -11.85 -3.74
CA ASN A 42 13.22 -13.10 -3.31
C ASN A 42 12.20 -14.24 -3.08
N SER A 43 10.90 -13.99 -3.22
CA SER A 43 9.85 -15.01 -3.06
C SER A 43 9.46 -15.63 -4.40
N THR A 44 9.09 -16.90 -4.38
CA THR A 44 8.57 -17.58 -5.58
C THR A 44 7.31 -16.89 -6.11
N PRO A 45 7.06 -16.93 -7.43
CA PRO A 45 5.82 -16.38 -8.01
C PRO A 45 4.55 -16.92 -7.34
N GLY A 46 4.51 -18.22 -7.05
CA GLY A 46 3.39 -18.86 -6.35
C GLY A 46 3.17 -18.28 -4.94
N SER A 47 4.25 -18.12 -4.16
CA SER A 47 4.17 -17.52 -2.82
C SER A 47 3.58 -16.09 -2.85
N ARG A 48 3.98 -15.29 -3.85
CA ARG A 48 3.44 -13.94 -4.05
C ARG A 48 1.96 -13.95 -4.44
N LEU A 49 1.60 -14.81 -5.39
CA LEU A 49 0.22 -14.92 -5.90
C LEU A 49 -0.77 -15.31 -4.79
N PHE A 50 -0.40 -16.29 -3.97
CA PHE A 50 -1.26 -16.83 -2.91
C PHE A 50 -1.06 -16.17 -1.54
N ALA A 51 -0.22 -15.14 -1.45
CA ALA A 51 -0.02 -14.39 -0.21
C ALA A 51 -1.36 -13.84 0.30
N LYS A 52 -1.74 -14.18 1.54
CA LYS A 52 -2.90 -13.60 2.23
C LYS A 52 -2.54 -12.37 3.04
N MET A 53 -1.29 -12.33 3.51
CA MET A 53 -0.76 -11.28 4.37
C MET A 53 -0.09 -10.18 3.56
N ILE A 54 -0.21 -8.95 4.02
CA ILE A 54 0.49 -7.77 3.51
C ILE A 54 1.34 -7.16 4.62
N SER A 55 2.51 -6.64 4.25
CA SER A 55 3.38 -5.90 5.17
C SER A 55 2.91 -4.46 5.31
N THR A 56 3.42 -3.76 6.33
CA THR A 56 3.18 -2.31 6.46
C THR A 56 3.70 -1.56 5.23
N GLN A 57 4.88 -1.92 4.73
CA GLN A 57 5.45 -1.29 3.53
C GLN A 57 4.51 -1.45 2.32
N GLU A 58 3.94 -2.64 2.12
CA GLU A 58 3.02 -2.90 1.00
C GLU A 58 1.72 -2.09 1.13
N LEU A 59 1.20 -1.94 2.35
CA LEU A 59 0.08 -1.04 2.65
C LEU A 59 0.43 0.42 2.32
N ILE A 60 1.60 0.90 2.74
CA ILE A 60 2.06 2.28 2.47
C ILE A 60 2.19 2.52 0.97
N ILE A 61 2.77 1.59 0.22
CA ILE A 61 2.87 1.69 -1.25
C ILE A 61 1.47 1.77 -1.87
N PHE A 62 0.53 0.95 -1.40
CA PHE A 62 -0.85 0.97 -1.90
C PHE A 62 -1.51 2.33 -1.66
N ILE A 63 -1.42 2.86 -0.42
CA ILE A 63 -1.97 4.17 -0.06
C ILE A 63 -1.28 5.31 -0.82
N TYR A 64 0.04 5.22 -1.04
CA TYR A 64 0.77 6.20 -1.82
C TYR A 64 0.24 6.31 -3.26
N ARG A 65 -0.07 5.18 -3.90
CA ARG A 65 -0.53 5.12 -5.29
C ARG A 65 -2.00 5.43 -5.48
N ASN A 66 -2.84 5.06 -4.51
CA ASN A 66 -4.30 5.10 -4.62
C ASN A 66 -4.95 6.16 -3.72
N GLY A 67 -4.16 6.81 -2.87
CA GLY A 67 -4.69 7.70 -1.84
C GLY A 67 -5.15 6.95 -0.58
N LYS A 68 -5.67 7.72 0.37
CA LYS A 68 -6.19 7.19 1.64
C LYS A 68 -7.59 6.59 1.45
N PRO A 69 -8.01 5.68 2.33
CA PRO A 69 -9.35 5.14 2.25
C PRO A 69 -10.43 6.16 2.64
N ASP A 70 -11.57 6.08 1.99
CA ASP A 70 -12.70 6.97 2.24
C ASP A 70 -13.22 6.82 3.68
N GLY A 71 -13.63 7.93 4.28
CA GLY A 71 -14.10 7.94 5.67
C GLY A 71 -13.01 7.72 6.72
N HIS A 72 -11.74 7.63 6.33
CA HIS A 72 -10.62 7.40 7.23
C HIS A 72 -9.59 8.54 7.24
N ILE A 73 -8.91 8.69 8.37
CA ILE A 73 -7.63 9.38 8.50
C ILE A 73 -6.56 8.35 8.87
N LEU A 74 -5.33 8.58 8.44
CA LEU A 74 -4.22 7.72 8.85
C LEU A 74 -3.85 8.02 10.31
N SER A 75 -3.46 7.00 11.08
CA SER A 75 -2.76 7.20 12.35
C SER A 75 -1.48 8.00 12.12
N ASP A 76 -0.95 8.66 13.16
CA ASP A 76 0.28 9.46 13.04
C ASP A 76 1.47 8.61 12.59
N GLU A 77 1.52 7.36 13.05
CA GLU A 77 2.52 6.38 12.62
C GLU A 77 2.44 6.09 11.12
N LEU A 78 1.23 5.84 10.58
CA LEU A 78 1.04 5.63 9.14
C LEU A 78 1.30 6.90 8.32
N LYS A 79 1.02 8.09 8.86
CA LYS A 79 1.37 9.36 8.21
C LYS A 79 2.88 9.50 8.08
N SER A 80 3.62 9.24 9.16
CA SER A 80 5.10 9.31 9.17
C SER A 80 5.69 8.33 8.16
N LEU A 81 5.27 7.07 8.18
CA LEU A 81 5.76 6.06 7.22
C LEU A 81 5.43 6.41 5.76
N LEU A 82 4.26 6.98 5.51
CA LEU A 82 3.89 7.45 4.17
C LEU A 82 4.76 8.63 3.73
N GLN A 83 5.10 9.53 4.64
CA GLN A 83 5.96 10.67 4.37
C GLN A 83 7.40 10.23 4.10
N GLU A 84 7.96 9.34 4.92
CA GLU A 84 9.28 8.74 4.70
C GLU A 84 9.36 8.09 3.31
N TYR A 85 8.35 7.29 2.96
CA TYR A 85 8.29 6.66 1.64
C TYR A 85 8.24 7.69 0.49
N ARG A 86 7.50 8.79 0.65
CA ARG A 86 7.47 9.88 -0.35
C ARG A 86 8.83 10.50 -0.56
N GLU A 87 9.56 10.77 0.53
CA GLU A 87 10.89 11.36 0.49
C GLU A 87 11.90 10.41 -0.17
N GLU A 88 11.83 9.11 0.12
CA GLU A 88 12.64 8.10 -0.57
C GLU A 88 12.39 8.10 -2.08
N GLN A 89 11.12 8.11 -2.51
CA GLN A 89 10.78 8.13 -3.94
C GLN A 89 11.28 9.41 -4.63
N LEU A 90 11.26 10.56 -3.93
CA LEU A 90 11.81 11.82 -4.45
C LEU A 90 13.33 11.74 -4.61
N LYS A 91 14.05 11.22 -3.61
CA LYS A 91 15.50 11.03 -3.67
C LYS A 91 15.91 10.09 -4.82
N THR A 92 15.20 8.97 -4.99
CA THR A 92 15.46 8.04 -6.10
C THR A 92 15.27 8.70 -7.46
N LYS A 93 14.20 9.49 -7.64
CA LYS A 93 13.95 10.22 -8.89
C LYS A 93 15.02 11.28 -9.17
N GLN A 94 15.47 12.01 -8.14
CA GLN A 94 16.54 13.00 -8.29
C GLN A 94 17.85 12.35 -8.74
N LEU A 95 18.23 11.21 -8.14
CA LEU A 95 19.42 10.46 -8.53
C LEU A 95 19.35 9.97 -9.99
N GLN A 96 18.18 9.49 -10.43
CA GLN A 96 17.98 9.01 -11.80
C GLN A 96 18.07 10.13 -12.85
N ASN A 97 17.71 11.36 -12.49
CA ASN A 97 17.79 12.51 -13.39
C ASN A 97 19.18 13.16 -13.44
N GLN A 98 20.13 12.70 -12.61
CA GLN A 98 21.51 13.16 -12.55
C GLN A 98 22.50 12.25 -13.30
N LEU A 99 22.01 11.12 -13.83
CA LEU A 99 22.76 10.15 -14.64
C LEU A 99 22.36 10.26 -16.11
#